data_AF-A0A1X7U2P3-F1
#
_entry.id   AF-A0A1X7U2P3-F1
#
_cell.length_a   1.000
_cell.length_b   1.000
_cell.length_c   1.000
_cell.angle_alpha   90.00
_cell.angle_beta   90.00
_cell.angle_gamma   90.00
#
_symmetry.space_group_name_H-M   'P 1'
#
loop_
_entity.id
_entity.type
_entity.pdbx_description
1 polymer ?
#
loop_
_entity_poly.entity_id
_entity_poly.type
_entity_poly.pdbx_seq_one_letter_code
_entity_poly.pdbx_strand_id
1 'polypeptide(L)'
;TSTAGVVDDILLIAQELLAIHNDSTALPTSCKEIKERQPLSPSGVYLLSNTSSTYNAYCNMEELCSSTGGWTRLAYLDMTDATQNCPSGFSLYQSGGVRACGKQIRQNGCISVQFPSHNISYSQVCGRVTGYTYGSIDALNSGQEFEGVSITRGSSRQKVWSFLAGNREVGSSSNSCPCNTGSSVSVPASIGNNYFCESGILYTSDPLWDGQGCGSDEAPCCNVPGIPWFHRNYGSNTTTDYIELRVCANFNDEDSPVSYYEIYVK
;
A
#
# COMPACT_ATOMS: atom_id res chain seq x y z
N THR A 1 -2.27 59.61 17.92
CA THR A 1 -1.91 58.18 18.02
C THR A 1 -0.69 58.06 18.89
N SER A 2 -0.84 57.53 20.11
CA SER A 2 0.26 57.48 21.08
C SER A 2 1.19 56.32 20.76
N THR A 3 2.49 56.55 20.91
CA THR A 3 3.56 55.56 20.79
C THR A 3 3.35 54.34 21.68
N ALA A 4 2.61 54.48 22.78
CA ALA A 4 2.26 53.39 23.69
C ALA A 4 1.39 52.29 23.05
N GLY A 5 0.41 52.65 22.19
CA GLY A 5 -0.44 51.66 21.52
C GLY A 5 0.32 50.83 20.47
N VAL A 6 1.29 51.45 19.80
CA VAL A 6 2.14 50.76 18.81
C VAL A 6 3.12 49.79 19.47
N VAL A 7 3.61 50.11 20.67
CA VAL A 7 4.50 49.22 21.45
C VAL A 7 3.73 48.00 21.97
N ASP A 8 2.47 48.16 22.34
CA ASP A 8 1.61 47.09 22.84
C ASP A 8 1.28 46.07 21.73
N ASP A 9 0.97 46.56 20.52
CA ASP A 9 0.73 45.71 19.34
C ASP A 9 1.99 44.91 18.93
N ILE A 10 3.18 45.54 19.00
CA ILE A 10 4.46 44.87 18.71
C ILE A 10 4.76 43.80 19.76
N LEU A 11 4.48 44.07 21.03
CA LEU A 11 4.67 43.11 22.12
C LEU A 11 3.75 41.90 21.98
N LEU A 12 2.50 42.12 21.56
CA LEU A 12 1.53 41.06 21.30
C LEU A 12 2.00 40.15 20.15
N ILE A 13 2.44 40.73 19.04
CA ILE A 13 2.98 39.98 17.90
C ILE A 13 4.25 39.21 18.29
N ALA A 14 5.13 39.80 19.11
CA ALA A 14 6.32 39.13 19.59
C ALA A 14 5.99 37.94 20.52
N GLN A 15 4.97 38.06 21.37
CA GLN A 15 4.49 36.97 22.23
C GLN A 15 3.84 35.84 21.43
N GLU A 16 3.07 36.17 20.40
CA GLU A 16 2.51 35.18 19.46
C GLU A 16 3.62 34.45 18.68
N LEU A 17 4.60 35.18 18.16
CA LEU A 17 5.77 34.59 17.49
C LEU A 17 6.60 33.72 18.43
N LEU A 18 6.78 34.12 19.69
CA LEU A 18 7.47 33.32 20.71
C LEU A 18 6.70 32.05 21.05
N ALA A 19 5.37 32.10 21.14
CA ALA A 19 4.53 30.93 21.36
C ALA A 19 4.63 29.94 20.18
N ILE A 20 4.60 30.45 18.94
CA ILE A 20 4.82 29.65 17.72
C ILE A 20 6.23 29.03 17.72
N HIS A 21 7.26 29.78 18.13
CA HIS A 21 8.63 29.29 18.15
C HIS A 21 8.85 28.20 19.21
N ASN A 22 8.19 28.32 20.38
CA ASN A 22 8.30 27.33 21.45
C ASN A 22 7.62 26.00 21.08
N ASP A 23 6.49 26.05 20.36
CA ASP A 23 5.78 24.88 19.84
C ASP A 23 6.53 24.21 18.66
N SER A 24 7.40 24.98 17.97
CA SER A 24 8.17 24.51 16.81
C SER A 24 9.41 23.67 17.15
N THR A 25 9.76 23.51 18.44
CA THR A 25 10.98 22.78 18.84
C THR A 25 10.80 21.26 18.88
N ALA A 26 9.57 20.76 18.97
CA ALA A 26 9.29 19.33 18.98
C ALA A 26 9.27 18.78 17.56
N LEU A 27 10.15 17.82 17.27
CA LEU A 27 10.16 17.10 16.00
C LEU A 27 8.80 16.44 15.75
N PRO A 28 8.23 16.59 14.54
CA PRO A 28 6.93 16.01 14.22
C PRO A 28 6.97 14.48 14.34
N THR A 29 5.87 13.91 14.79
CA THR A 29 5.70 12.46 14.95
C THR A 29 5.14 11.77 13.71
N SER A 30 4.56 12.55 12.79
CA SER A 30 3.96 12.03 11.55
C SER A 30 3.94 13.06 10.44
N CYS A 31 3.80 12.60 9.19
CA CYS A 31 3.58 13.48 8.05
C CYS A 31 2.27 14.27 8.16
N LYS A 32 1.26 13.71 8.84
CA LYS A 32 -0.02 14.37 9.10
C LYS A 32 0.17 15.62 9.95
N GLU A 33 0.92 15.50 11.04
CA GLU A 33 1.25 16.61 11.94
C GLU A 33 2.04 17.71 11.21
N ILE A 34 2.99 17.34 10.33
CA ILE A 34 3.69 18.31 9.48
C ILE A 34 2.70 19.07 8.60
N LYS A 35 1.79 18.35 7.92
CA LYS A 35 0.81 18.96 7.02
C LYS A 35 -0.17 19.88 7.77
N GLU A 36 -0.53 19.55 9.00
CA GLU A 36 -1.39 20.37 9.87
C GLU A 36 -0.67 21.65 10.35
N ARG A 37 0.60 21.53 10.77
CA ARG A 37 1.42 22.69 11.19
C ARG A 37 1.84 23.59 10.05
N GLN A 38 2.15 23.00 8.90
CA GLN A 38 2.66 23.67 7.71
C GLN A 38 1.92 23.18 6.46
N PRO A 39 0.73 23.74 6.16
CA PRO A 39 -0.11 23.30 5.04
C PRO A 39 0.57 23.38 3.66
N LEU A 40 1.59 24.24 3.51
CA LEU A 40 2.34 24.43 2.27
C LEU A 40 3.57 23.51 2.13
N SER A 41 3.82 22.61 3.08
CA SER A 41 4.93 21.66 2.99
C SER A 41 4.79 20.79 1.72
N PRO A 42 5.86 20.65 0.91
CA PRO A 42 5.86 19.82 -0.29
C PRO A 42 6.03 18.32 0.04
N SER A 43 5.75 17.43 -0.90
CA SER A 43 6.08 16.01 -0.74
C SER A 43 7.60 15.82 -0.68
N GLY A 44 8.08 14.90 0.15
CA GLY A 44 9.52 14.70 0.33
C GLY A 44 9.90 13.84 1.53
N VAL A 45 11.20 13.71 1.79
CA VAL A 45 11.71 12.99 2.96
C VAL A 45 11.82 13.96 4.13
N TYR A 46 11.21 13.60 5.26
CA TYR A 46 11.20 14.37 6.49
C TYR A 46 11.81 13.57 7.63
N LEU A 47 12.45 14.29 8.56
CA LEU A 47 12.88 13.73 9.84
C LEU A 47 11.69 13.73 10.80
N LEU A 48 11.28 12.54 11.22
CA LEU A 48 10.22 12.31 12.20
C LEU A 48 10.82 11.83 13.52
N SER A 49 10.06 12.00 14.61
CA SER A 49 10.37 11.43 15.91
C SER A 49 9.33 10.40 16.33
N ASN A 50 9.77 9.36 17.03
CA ASN A 50 8.90 8.49 17.80
C ASN A 50 9.32 8.55 19.29
N THR A 51 8.68 7.76 20.14
CA THR A 51 8.92 7.74 21.60
C THR A 51 10.36 7.44 22.02
N SER A 52 11.21 6.93 21.11
CA SER A 52 12.55 6.42 21.44
C SER A 52 13.67 6.88 20.51
N SER A 53 13.35 7.42 19.33
CA SER A 53 14.34 7.71 18.28
C SER A 53 13.79 8.67 17.22
N THR A 54 14.69 9.16 16.37
CA THR A 54 14.33 9.86 15.14
C THR A 54 14.59 8.97 13.93
N TYR A 55 13.81 9.15 12.87
CA TYR A 55 13.94 8.40 11.63
C TYR A 55 13.45 9.23 10.45
N ASN A 56 13.95 8.91 9.26
CA ASN A 56 13.50 9.55 8.03
C ASN A 56 12.33 8.78 7.43
N ALA A 57 11.28 9.49 7.01
CA ALA A 57 10.16 8.92 6.28
C ALA A 57 9.80 9.80 5.09
N TYR A 58 9.30 9.18 4.02
CA TYR A 58 8.73 9.93 2.91
C TYR A 58 7.29 10.34 3.25
N CYS A 59 7.01 11.63 3.12
CA CYS A 59 5.70 12.22 3.31
C CYS A 59 5.12 12.62 1.96
N ASN A 60 3.96 12.06 1.62
CA ASN A 60 3.16 12.57 0.51
C ASN A 60 2.24 13.69 1.03
N MET A 61 2.56 14.93 0.66
CA MET A 61 1.83 16.13 1.09
C MET A 61 0.75 16.57 0.10
N GLU A 62 0.65 15.87 -1.02
CA GLU A 62 -0.39 16.04 -2.04
C GLU A 62 -1.61 15.16 -1.75
N GLU A 63 -2.68 15.34 -2.53
CA GLU A 63 -3.86 14.48 -2.44
C GLU A 63 -3.50 13.04 -2.80
N LEU A 64 -3.98 12.09 -1.99
CA LEU A 64 -3.79 10.67 -2.22
C LEU A 64 -5.01 9.90 -1.67
N CYS A 65 -5.52 8.94 -2.45
CA CYS A 65 -6.76 8.20 -2.14
C CYS A 65 -7.93 9.13 -1.79
N SER A 66 -8.15 10.18 -2.60
CA SER A 66 -9.20 11.19 -2.40
C SER A 66 -9.17 11.87 -1.02
N SER A 67 -7.98 11.91 -0.40
CA SER A 67 -7.77 12.51 0.91
C SER A 67 -6.61 13.49 0.84
N THR A 68 -6.71 14.59 1.57
CA THR A 68 -5.65 15.59 1.69
C THR A 68 -4.32 14.96 2.12
N GLY A 69 -3.20 15.64 1.84
CA GLY A 69 -1.87 15.13 2.13
C GLY A 69 -1.55 14.88 3.61
N GLY A 70 -0.28 14.61 3.90
CA GLY A 70 0.19 14.20 5.22
C GLY A 70 0.25 12.67 5.38
N TRP A 71 0.37 11.95 4.27
CA TRP A 71 0.50 10.50 4.25
C TRP A 71 1.94 10.08 4.50
N THR A 72 2.16 9.16 5.45
CA THR A 72 3.50 8.64 5.75
C THR A 72 3.72 7.32 5.04
N ARG A 73 4.76 7.21 4.20
CA ARG A 73 5.09 5.97 3.49
C ARG A 73 5.75 4.97 4.43
N LEU A 74 5.15 3.80 4.60
CA LEU A 74 5.70 2.69 5.39
C LEU A 74 6.43 1.65 4.54
N ALA A 75 5.99 1.46 3.30
CA ALA A 75 6.56 0.45 2.41
C ALA A 75 6.79 1.05 1.03
N TYR A 76 7.93 0.69 0.43
CA TYR A 76 8.26 1.04 -0.94
C TYR A 76 9.14 -0.06 -1.55
N LEU A 77 8.82 -0.44 -2.78
CA LEU A 77 9.65 -1.27 -3.65
C LEU A 77 9.39 -0.82 -5.08
N ASP A 78 10.46 -0.65 -5.83
CA ASP A 78 10.43 -0.40 -7.27
C ASP A 78 11.58 -1.17 -7.93
N MET A 79 11.25 -2.31 -8.52
CA MET A 79 12.22 -3.20 -9.15
C MET A 79 12.66 -2.72 -10.54
N THR A 80 12.10 -1.62 -11.06
CA THR A 80 12.66 -0.93 -12.22
C THR A 80 13.98 -0.23 -11.87
N ASP A 81 14.15 0.16 -10.61
CA ASP A 81 15.42 0.61 -10.05
C ASP A 81 16.35 -0.59 -9.83
N ALA A 82 17.39 -0.68 -10.66
CA ALA A 82 18.40 -1.74 -10.62
C ALA A 82 19.13 -1.84 -9.27
N THR A 83 19.12 -0.79 -8.45
CA THR A 83 19.79 -0.75 -7.15
C THR A 83 18.95 -1.35 -6.01
N GLN A 84 17.64 -1.51 -6.21
CA GLN A 84 16.76 -2.13 -5.22
C GLN A 84 16.89 -3.65 -5.22
N ASN A 85 16.83 -4.23 -4.03
CA ASN A 85 16.89 -5.67 -3.80
C ASN A 85 15.56 -6.18 -3.22
N CYS A 86 15.27 -7.46 -3.43
CA CYS A 86 14.09 -8.06 -2.84
C CYS A 86 14.14 -8.02 -1.30
N PRO A 87 12.98 -7.85 -0.64
CA PRO A 87 12.90 -7.89 0.82
C PRO A 87 13.42 -9.22 1.37
N SER A 88 13.83 -9.21 2.64
CA SER A 88 14.29 -10.43 3.32
C SER A 88 13.23 -11.55 3.22
N GLY A 89 13.66 -12.75 2.85
CA GLY A 89 12.78 -13.90 2.63
C GLY A 89 12.17 -14.01 1.22
N PHE A 90 12.30 -12.97 0.38
CA PHE A 90 11.89 -12.98 -1.01
C PHE A 90 13.08 -13.35 -1.91
N SER A 91 12.78 -13.95 -3.07
CA SER A 91 13.78 -14.24 -4.12
C SER A 91 13.54 -13.39 -5.35
N LEU A 92 14.64 -13.05 -6.02
CA LEU A 92 14.63 -12.29 -7.26
C LEU A 92 14.16 -13.17 -8.43
N TYR A 93 13.07 -12.74 -9.07
CA TYR A 93 12.64 -13.19 -10.37
C TYR A 93 13.21 -12.24 -11.41
N GLN A 94 13.91 -12.77 -12.41
CA GLN A 94 14.46 -11.98 -13.50
C GLN A 94 14.33 -12.74 -14.82
N SER A 95 13.42 -12.29 -15.67
CA SER A 95 13.17 -12.86 -17.00
C SER A 95 12.51 -11.81 -17.90
N GLY A 96 12.71 -11.88 -19.22
CA GLY A 96 12.02 -10.99 -20.18
C GLY A 96 12.26 -9.49 -19.97
N GLY A 97 13.34 -9.09 -19.28
CA GLY A 97 13.60 -7.70 -18.90
C GLY A 97 12.88 -7.21 -17.64
N VAL A 98 12.03 -8.04 -17.03
CA VAL A 98 11.32 -7.74 -15.79
C VAL A 98 12.11 -8.26 -14.59
N ARG A 99 12.14 -7.46 -13.52
CA ARG A 99 12.61 -7.83 -12.18
C ARG A 99 11.43 -7.78 -11.22
N ALA A 100 11.28 -8.81 -10.41
CA ALA A 100 10.22 -8.91 -9.41
C ALA A 100 10.67 -9.76 -8.21
N CYS A 101 9.91 -9.72 -7.13
CA CYS A 101 10.22 -10.38 -5.87
C CYS A 101 9.11 -11.34 -5.49
N GLY A 102 9.42 -12.62 -5.40
CA GLY A 102 8.46 -13.68 -5.09
C GLY A 102 8.99 -14.67 -4.05
N LYS A 103 8.31 -15.80 -3.96
CA LYS A 103 8.66 -16.92 -3.09
C LYS A 103 10.00 -17.54 -3.49
N GLN A 104 10.87 -17.76 -2.51
CA GLN A 104 12.11 -18.52 -2.70
C GLN A 104 11.83 -20.01 -2.99
N ILE A 105 10.83 -20.56 -2.30
CA ILE A 105 10.40 -21.95 -2.43
C ILE A 105 8.94 -21.93 -2.86
N ARG A 106 8.68 -22.50 -4.05
CA ARG A 106 7.34 -22.63 -4.61
C ARG A 106 6.66 -23.83 -3.95
N GLN A 107 5.93 -23.55 -2.88
CA GLN A 107 5.17 -24.48 -2.07
C GLN A 107 3.95 -23.75 -1.51
N ASN A 108 2.94 -24.53 -1.12
CA ASN A 108 1.73 -24.04 -0.47
C ASN A 108 2.06 -23.07 0.69
N GLY A 109 1.34 -21.96 0.72
CA GLY A 109 1.37 -20.97 1.79
C GLY A 109 1.94 -19.63 1.33
N CYS A 110 2.36 -18.81 2.28
CA CYS A 110 2.80 -17.45 1.99
C CYS A 110 4.18 -17.13 2.57
N ILE A 111 4.91 -16.26 1.87
CA ILE A 111 6.03 -15.51 2.45
C ILE A 111 5.55 -14.12 2.84
N SER A 112 6.22 -13.45 3.79
CA SER A 112 5.81 -12.12 4.23
C SER A 112 6.97 -11.20 4.59
N VAL A 113 6.69 -9.91 4.51
CA VAL A 113 7.53 -8.83 5.02
C VAL A 113 6.67 -7.88 5.84
N GLN A 114 7.22 -7.42 6.97
CA GLN A 114 6.54 -6.49 7.87
C GLN A 114 7.19 -5.11 7.80
N PHE A 115 6.35 -4.08 7.80
CA PHE A 115 6.72 -2.67 7.76
C PHE A 115 6.25 -2.01 9.06
N PRO A 116 7.17 -1.66 9.97
CA PRO A 116 6.79 -1.04 11.23
C PRO A 116 6.15 0.33 10.97
N SER A 117 5.10 0.65 11.73
CA SER A 117 4.45 1.96 11.72
C SER A 117 5.27 3.04 12.43
N HIS A 118 6.34 2.66 13.15
CA HIS A 118 7.12 3.55 14.01
C HIS A 118 6.28 4.29 15.07
N ASN A 119 5.25 3.63 15.61
CA ASN A 119 4.29 4.19 16.56
C ASN A 119 3.44 5.35 16.01
N ILE A 120 3.38 5.52 14.69
CA ILE A 120 2.40 6.41 14.06
C ILE A 120 1.01 5.84 14.30
N SER A 121 0.13 6.63 14.91
CA SER A 121 -1.28 6.30 15.05
C SER A 121 -2.01 6.65 13.76
N TYR A 122 -2.60 5.66 13.10
CA TYR A 122 -3.27 5.82 11.80
C TYR A 122 -4.64 5.15 11.78
N SER A 123 -5.56 5.67 10.96
CA SER A 123 -6.86 5.05 10.68
C SER A 123 -7.12 4.86 9.18
N GLN A 124 -6.18 5.27 8.33
CA GLN A 124 -6.27 5.09 6.89
C GLN A 124 -5.03 4.41 6.35
N VAL A 125 -5.23 3.52 5.37
CA VAL A 125 -4.16 2.91 4.58
C VAL A 125 -4.47 3.16 3.12
N CYS A 126 -3.48 3.64 2.38
CA CYS A 126 -3.59 3.85 0.94
C CYS A 126 -2.34 3.29 0.28
N GLY A 127 -2.48 2.65 -0.87
CA GLY A 127 -1.33 2.12 -1.58
C GLY A 127 -1.69 1.48 -2.90
N ARG A 128 -0.68 0.98 -3.58
CA ARG A 128 -0.81 0.17 -4.79
C ARG A 128 0.26 -0.90 -4.81
N VAL A 129 -0.04 -2.00 -5.51
CA VAL A 129 0.87 -3.14 -5.69
C VAL A 129 0.78 -3.53 -7.15
N THR A 130 1.93 -3.78 -7.77
CA THR A 130 2.01 -4.36 -9.12
C THR A 130 2.84 -5.63 -9.03
N GLY A 131 2.33 -6.69 -9.66
CA GLY A 131 3.01 -7.97 -9.73
C GLY A 131 2.84 -8.61 -11.09
N TYR A 132 3.16 -9.89 -11.15
CA TYR A 132 3.01 -10.70 -12.35
C TYR A 132 2.46 -12.06 -11.96
N THR A 133 1.81 -12.75 -12.90
CA THR A 133 1.54 -14.17 -12.74
C THR A 133 2.85 -14.95 -12.85
N TYR A 134 2.90 -16.14 -12.24
CA TYR A 134 3.97 -17.12 -12.47
C TYR A 134 3.38 -18.52 -12.31
N GLY A 135 3.66 -19.41 -13.27
CA GLY A 135 3.07 -20.76 -13.32
C GLY A 135 1.56 -20.76 -13.51
N SER A 136 0.88 -21.69 -12.87
CA SER A 136 -0.57 -21.93 -13.00
C SER A 136 -1.41 -21.22 -11.95
N ILE A 137 -1.07 -19.97 -11.58
CA ILE A 137 -1.71 -19.27 -10.46
C ILE A 137 -3.24 -19.22 -10.60
N ASP A 138 -3.95 -19.38 -9.48
CA ASP A 138 -5.39 -19.48 -9.37
C ASP A 138 -5.95 -18.38 -8.47
N ALA A 139 -6.95 -17.62 -8.93
CA ALA A 139 -7.50 -16.51 -8.14
C ALA A 139 -8.01 -16.96 -6.76
N LEU A 140 -8.96 -17.89 -6.73
CA LEU A 140 -9.54 -18.42 -5.49
C LEU A 140 -9.43 -19.94 -5.47
N ASN A 141 -8.93 -20.49 -4.37
CA ASN A 141 -8.98 -21.93 -4.11
C ASN A 141 -10.16 -22.29 -3.19
N SER A 142 -10.60 -23.55 -3.25
CA SER A 142 -11.72 -24.08 -2.46
C SER A 142 -11.40 -24.27 -0.96
N GLY A 143 -10.31 -23.69 -0.46
CA GLY A 143 -9.73 -23.99 0.87
C GLY A 143 -9.55 -22.81 1.83
N GLN A 144 -9.80 -21.55 1.39
CA GLN A 144 -9.78 -20.26 2.13
C GLN A 144 -8.62 -19.29 1.85
N GLU A 145 -7.55 -19.66 1.13
CA GLU A 145 -6.43 -18.74 0.87
C GLU A 145 -6.30 -18.49 -0.64
N PHE A 146 -6.68 -17.28 -1.07
CA PHE A 146 -6.48 -16.83 -2.44
C PHE A 146 -4.99 -16.78 -2.82
N GLU A 147 -4.69 -16.80 -4.11
CA GLU A 147 -3.32 -16.62 -4.60
C GLU A 147 -3.10 -15.20 -5.07
N GLY A 148 -1.91 -14.67 -4.80
CA GLY A 148 -1.61 -13.26 -5.00
C GLY A 148 -1.05 -12.60 -3.74
N VAL A 149 -1.39 -11.32 -3.56
CA VAL A 149 -0.86 -10.48 -2.48
C VAL A 149 -1.91 -10.19 -1.41
N SER A 150 -1.52 -10.36 -0.15
CA SER A 150 -2.33 -10.03 1.03
C SER A 150 -1.70 -8.91 1.82
N ILE A 151 -2.40 -7.78 1.96
CA ILE A 151 -2.01 -6.71 2.88
C ILE A 151 -2.83 -6.86 4.17
N THR A 152 -2.13 -6.96 5.30
CA THR A 152 -2.73 -7.08 6.62
C THR A 152 -2.09 -6.13 7.62
N ARG A 153 -2.70 -5.97 8.80
CA ARG A 153 -2.14 -5.19 9.90
C ARG A 153 -2.16 -5.95 11.22
N GLY A 154 -1.11 -5.76 12.01
CA GLY A 154 -0.98 -6.26 13.38
C GLY A 154 -0.83 -7.77 13.48
N SER A 155 -0.59 -8.24 14.70
CA SER A 155 -0.34 -9.67 15.00
C SER A 155 -1.53 -10.58 14.71
N SER A 156 -2.75 -10.04 14.77
CA SER A 156 -3.98 -10.74 14.40
C SER A 156 -4.22 -10.79 12.88
N ARG A 157 -3.33 -10.19 12.07
CA ARG A 157 -3.42 -10.13 10.60
C ARG A 157 -4.77 -9.62 10.11
N GLN A 158 -5.24 -8.53 10.71
CA GLN A 158 -6.48 -7.90 10.25
C GLN A 158 -6.34 -7.48 8.79
N LYS A 159 -7.32 -7.84 7.98
CA LYS A 159 -7.27 -7.62 6.54
C LYS A 159 -7.33 -6.13 6.20
N VAL A 160 -6.42 -5.69 5.33
CA VAL A 160 -6.41 -4.35 4.73
C VAL A 160 -6.92 -4.45 3.29
N TRP A 161 -6.25 -5.24 2.44
CA TRP A 161 -6.60 -5.44 1.04
C TRP A 161 -6.14 -6.81 0.53
N SER A 162 -6.82 -7.37 -0.47
CA SER A 162 -6.38 -8.54 -1.24
C SER A 162 -6.11 -8.17 -2.69
N PHE A 163 -5.10 -8.79 -3.29
CA PHE A 163 -4.83 -8.72 -4.71
C PHE A 163 -4.79 -10.15 -5.22
N LEU A 164 -5.83 -10.56 -5.95
CA LEU A 164 -6.00 -11.92 -6.43
C LEU A 164 -5.39 -12.03 -7.82
N ALA A 165 -4.56 -13.04 -8.05
CA ALA A 165 -3.97 -13.31 -9.35
C ALA A 165 -4.76 -14.42 -10.05
N GLY A 166 -5.49 -14.08 -11.11
CA GLY A 166 -6.23 -15.05 -11.92
C GLY A 166 -5.35 -15.75 -12.96
N ASN A 167 -5.75 -16.97 -13.32
CA ASN A 167 -5.02 -17.77 -14.30
C ASN A 167 -5.19 -17.27 -15.75
N ARG A 168 -6.37 -16.74 -16.07
CA ARG A 168 -6.80 -16.45 -17.44
C ARG A 168 -7.77 -15.27 -17.49
N GLU A 169 -7.55 -14.38 -18.45
CA GLU A 169 -8.46 -13.28 -18.76
C GLU A 169 -9.81 -13.76 -19.33
N VAL A 170 -9.81 -14.93 -19.99
CA VAL A 170 -10.99 -15.48 -20.66
C VAL A 170 -11.56 -16.63 -19.84
N GLY A 171 -12.86 -16.56 -19.57
CA GLY A 171 -13.63 -17.57 -18.87
C GLY A 171 -14.08 -17.16 -17.47
N SER A 172 -14.98 -18.00 -16.95
CA SER A 172 -15.67 -17.84 -15.67
C SER A 172 -15.39 -19.00 -14.72
N SER A 173 -14.29 -19.72 -14.95
CA SER A 173 -13.89 -20.87 -14.13
C SER A 173 -13.43 -20.44 -12.74
N SER A 174 -13.33 -21.38 -11.81
CA SER A 174 -12.85 -21.14 -10.44
C SER A 174 -11.47 -20.48 -10.35
N ASN A 175 -10.65 -20.67 -11.40
CA ASN A 175 -9.26 -20.24 -11.45
C ASN A 175 -9.12 -18.83 -12.04
N SER A 176 -10.20 -18.31 -12.63
CA SER A 176 -10.30 -16.96 -13.18
C SER A 176 -10.73 -15.96 -12.10
N CYS A 177 -10.57 -14.67 -12.40
CA CYS A 177 -10.98 -13.64 -11.47
C CYS A 177 -12.50 -13.66 -11.16
N PRO A 178 -12.91 -13.48 -9.89
CA PRO A 178 -14.32 -13.50 -9.52
C PRO A 178 -15.16 -12.41 -10.19
N CYS A 179 -14.53 -11.32 -10.60
CA CYS A 179 -15.15 -10.20 -11.31
C CYS A 179 -15.34 -10.44 -12.82
N ASN A 180 -14.85 -11.57 -13.37
CA ASN A 180 -15.04 -11.87 -14.78
C ASN A 180 -16.52 -11.94 -15.16
N THR A 181 -16.83 -11.49 -16.37
CA THR A 181 -18.18 -11.55 -16.94
C THR A 181 -18.65 -13.00 -17.00
N GLY A 182 -19.82 -13.28 -16.40
CA GLY A 182 -20.36 -14.63 -16.33
C GLY A 182 -19.74 -15.53 -15.26
N SER A 183 -18.85 -15.01 -14.41
CA SER A 183 -18.34 -15.69 -13.22
C SER A 183 -19.47 -16.02 -12.25
N SER A 184 -19.50 -17.28 -11.77
CA SER A 184 -20.34 -17.72 -10.66
C SER A 184 -19.55 -17.90 -9.36
N VAL A 185 -18.24 -17.58 -9.38
CA VAL A 185 -17.34 -17.73 -8.25
C VAL A 185 -17.68 -16.68 -7.19
N SER A 186 -18.00 -17.12 -5.98
CA SER A 186 -18.27 -16.23 -4.86
C SER A 186 -16.99 -15.90 -4.10
N VAL A 187 -16.80 -14.61 -3.80
CA VAL A 187 -15.68 -14.15 -2.97
C VAL A 187 -15.95 -14.51 -1.51
N PRO A 188 -15.02 -15.21 -0.82
CA PRO A 188 -15.17 -15.51 0.60
C PRO A 188 -15.39 -14.26 1.45
N ALA A 189 -16.25 -14.38 2.47
CA ALA A 189 -16.53 -13.28 3.40
C ALA A 189 -15.27 -12.76 4.13
N SER A 190 -14.22 -13.59 4.25
CA SER A 190 -12.91 -13.20 4.80
C SER A 190 -12.16 -12.18 3.95
N ILE A 191 -12.41 -12.13 2.63
CA ILE A 191 -11.88 -11.12 1.70
C ILE A 191 -12.82 -9.92 1.63
N GLY A 192 -14.13 -10.18 1.53
CA GLY A 192 -15.15 -9.15 1.40
C GLY A 192 -14.96 -8.31 0.13
N ASN A 193 -15.17 -7.00 0.23
CA ASN A 193 -15.11 -6.07 -0.92
C ASN A 193 -13.77 -5.35 -1.07
N ASN A 194 -12.77 -5.66 -0.23
CA ASN A 194 -11.48 -4.97 -0.23
C ASN A 194 -10.47 -5.78 -1.04
N TYR A 195 -10.75 -5.94 -2.33
CA TYR A 195 -9.88 -6.69 -3.22
C TYR A 195 -9.83 -6.10 -4.62
N PHE A 196 -8.70 -6.34 -5.27
CA PHE A 196 -8.57 -6.32 -6.72
C PHE A 196 -8.29 -7.73 -7.21
N CYS A 197 -8.68 -8.02 -8.44
CA CYS A 197 -8.31 -9.25 -9.12
C CYS A 197 -7.90 -8.89 -10.54
N GLU A 198 -6.85 -9.53 -11.03
CA GLU A 198 -6.42 -9.41 -12.41
C GLU A 198 -5.69 -10.69 -12.80
N SER A 199 -5.71 -11.04 -14.08
CA SER A 199 -5.06 -12.20 -14.68
C SER A 199 -4.05 -11.69 -15.69
N GLY A 200 -3.02 -12.48 -15.97
CA GLY A 200 -2.01 -12.13 -16.97
C GLY A 200 -1.97 -13.12 -18.11
N ILE A 201 -1.88 -12.66 -19.36
CA ILE A 201 -1.71 -13.55 -20.54
C ILE A 201 -0.27 -14.07 -20.66
N LEU A 202 0.71 -13.20 -20.40
CA LEU A 202 2.14 -13.45 -20.62
C LEU A 202 2.95 -12.84 -19.49
N TYR A 203 3.69 -13.69 -18.77
CA TYR A 203 4.43 -13.45 -17.52
C TYR A 203 5.11 -12.09 -17.31
N THR A 204 5.43 -11.34 -18.36
CA THR A 204 6.15 -10.05 -18.26
C THR A 204 5.53 -8.89 -19.05
N SER A 205 4.55 -9.12 -19.93
CA SER A 205 3.98 -8.03 -20.76
C SER A 205 2.71 -7.41 -20.19
N ASP A 206 2.15 -8.04 -19.16
CA ASP A 206 0.84 -7.74 -18.62
C ASP A 206 0.94 -7.78 -17.08
N PRO A 207 1.33 -6.66 -16.46
CA PRO A 207 1.50 -6.57 -15.02
C PRO A 207 0.15 -6.62 -14.32
N LEU A 208 0.06 -7.43 -13.26
CA LEU A 208 -1.15 -7.56 -12.47
C LEU A 208 -1.43 -6.32 -11.62
N TRP A 209 -2.73 -6.04 -11.49
CA TRP A 209 -3.36 -5.08 -10.59
C TRP A 209 -3.03 -3.63 -10.93
N ASP A 210 -2.67 -3.37 -12.18
CA ASP A 210 -2.43 -2.03 -12.70
C ASP A 210 -3.69 -1.39 -13.33
N GLY A 211 -4.77 -2.18 -13.48
CA GLY A 211 -6.03 -1.74 -14.07
C GLY A 211 -5.97 -1.58 -15.59
N GLN A 212 -4.97 -2.17 -16.24
CA GLN A 212 -4.76 -2.20 -17.68
C GLN A 212 -4.70 -3.65 -18.16
N GLY A 213 -4.53 -3.87 -19.46
CA GLY A 213 -4.42 -5.22 -20.01
C GLY A 213 -5.73 -6.00 -20.10
N CYS A 214 -6.72 -5.77 -19.22
CA CYS A 214 -7.94 -6.58 -19.15
C CYS A 214 -8.79 -6.58 -20.44
N GLY A 215 -8.74 -7.68 -21.18
CA GLY A 215 -9.62 -7.97 -22.31
C GLY A 215 -10.84 -8.82 -21.95
N SER A 216 -11.81 -8.90 -22.88
CA SER A 216 -12.88 -9.91 -22.89
C SER A 216 -13.69 -10.00 -21.58
N ASP A 217 -13.62 -11.14 -20.87
CA ASP A 217 -14.43 -11.39 -19.69
C ASP A 217 -13.89 -10.64 -18.47
N GLU A 218 -12.60 -10.31 -18.42
CA GLU A 218 -11.94 -9.66 -17.29
C GLU A 218 -12.10 -8.13 -17.26
N ALA A 219 -12.68 -7.52 -18.31
CA ALA A 219 -12.92 -6.08 -18.36
C ALA A 219 -13.56 -5.46 -17.09
N PRO A 220 -14.51 -6.11 -16.37
CA PRO A 220 -15.04 -5.57 -15.12
C PRO A 220 -14.00 -5.48 -13.98
N CYS A 221 -12.98 -6.33 -13.99
CA CYS A 221 -11.91 -6.36 -12.99
C CYS A 221 -11.00 -5.14 -13.06
N CYS A 222 -10.67 -4.65 -14.27
CA CYS A 222 -9.95 -3.40 -14.45
C CYS A 222 -10.81 -2.14 -14.28
N ASN A 223 -12.14 -2.26 -14.34
CA ASN A 223 -13.06 -1.12 -14.20
C ASN A 223 -13.56 -0.91 -12.76
N VAL A 224 -12.90 -1.54 -11.77
CA VAL A 224 -13.25 -1.35 -10.36
C VAL A 224 -12.80 0.04 -9.86
N PRO A 225 -13.61 0.73 -9.05
CA PRO A 225 -13.21 2.02 -8.49
C PRO A 225 -11.90 1.93 -7.69
N GLY A 226 -10.97 2.84 -7.97
CA GLY A 226 -9.74 3.02 -7.21
C GLY A 226 -8.51 2.34 -7.81
N ILE A 227 -8.63 1.24 -8.57
CA ILE A 227 -7.47 0.55 -9.17
C ILE A 227 -6.62 1.55 -9.99
N PRO A 228 -5.27 1.58 -9.82
CA PRO A 228 -4.42 0.66 -9.05
C PRO A 228 -4.31 0.95 -7.54
N TRP A 229 -4.94 2.03 -7.06
CA TRP A 229 -4.87 2.49 -5.67
C TRP A 229 -5.99 1.93 -4.79
N PHE A 230 -5.63 1.13 -3.79
CA PHE A 230 -6.57 0.77 -2.74
C PHE A 230 -6.63 1.86 -1.66
N HIS A 231 -7.81 2.04 -1.07
CA HIS A 231 -8.02 2.89 0.10
C HIS A 231 -8.82 2.14 1.17
N ARG A 232 -8.22 1.97 2.34
CA ARG A 232 -8.89 1.40 3.51
C ARG A 232 -9.03 2.47 4.59
N ASN A 233 -10.26 2.85 4.89
CA ASN A 233 -10.59 3.83 5.91
C ASN A 233 -11.32 3.15 7.09
N TYR A 234 -10.72 3.23 8.28
CA TYR A 234 -11.25 2.65 9.52
C TYR A 234 -12.01 3.68 10.38
N GLY A 235 -12.26 4.89 9.86
CA GLY A 235 -12.97 5.97 10.55
C GLY A 235 -12.15 6.54 11.71
N SER A 236 -12.75 6.58 12.90
CA SER A 236 -12.09 7.02 14.14
C SER A 236 -11.25 5.93 14.80
N ASN A 237 -11.31 4.68 14.32
CA ASN A 237 -10.53 3.58 14.87
C ASN A 237 -9.09 3.68 14.39
N THR A 238 -8.21 4.10 15.30
CA THR A 238 -6.78 4.20 15.05
C THR A 238 -6.03 2.98 15.57
N THR A 239 -4.85 2.74 15.00
CA THR A 239 -3.90 1.74 15.49
C THR A 239 -2.47 2.22 15.26
N THR A 240 -1.51 1.56 15.92
CA THR A 240 -0.08 1.66 15.65
C THR A 240 0.49 0.34 15.13
N ASP A 241 -0.37 -0.57 14.67
CA ASP A 241 0.06 -1.87 14.12
C ASP A 241 1.05 -1.72 12.95
N TYR A 242 1.94 -2.68 12.77
CA TYR A 242 2.70 -2.80 11.53
C TYR A 242 1.77 -3.17 10.37
N ILE A 243 2.20 -2.86 9.14
CA ILE A 243 1.62 -3.39 7.91
C ILE A 243 2.43 -4.62 7.48
N GLU A 244 1.76 -5.71 7.11
CA GLU A 244 2.39 -6.91 6.53
C GLU A 244 1.93 -7.10 5.10
N LEU A 245 2.87 -7.29 4.18
CA LEU A 245 2.63 -7.75 2.82
C LEU A 245 2.99 -9.23 2.75
N ARG A 246 2.07 -10.05 2.24
CA ARG A 246 2.27 -11.48 2.02
C ARG A 246 2.10 -11.81 0.53
N VAL A 247 2.94 -12.68 -0.01
CA VAL A 247 2.76 -13.31 -1.33
C VAL A 247 2.41 -14.78 -1.11
N CYS A 248 1.28 -15.21 -1.65
CA CYS A 248 0.62 -16.49 -1.37
C CYS A 248 0.38 -17.28 -2.66
N ALA A 249 0.62 -18.59 -2.61
CA ALA A 249 0.31 -19.55 -3.68
C ALA A 249 0.05 -20.93 -3.05
N ASN A 250 -0.73 -21.78 -3.70
CA ASN A 250 -1.17 -23.06 -3.15
C ASN A 250 -0.38 -24.26 -3.72
N PHE A 251 0.23 -24.13 -4.90
CA PHE A 251 0.97 -25.19 -5.57
C PHE A 251 2.47 -24.89 -5.77
N ASN A 252 3.19 -25.83 -6.38
CA ASN A 252 4.66 -25.82 -6.43
C ASN A 252 5.28 -25.20 -7.69
N ASP A 253 4.45 -24.75 -8.63
CA ASP A 253 4.85 -23.98 -9.80
C ASP A 253 4.27 -22.55 -9.79
N GLU A 254 3.46 -22.21 -8.80
CA GLU A 254 2.71 -20.96 -8.71
C GLU A 254 3.42 -19.89 -7.88
N ASP A 255 3.36 -18.65 -8.36
CA ASP A 255 3.77 -17.48 -7.59
C ASP A 255 3.16 -16.19 -8.17
N SER A 256 3.13 -15.13 -7.36
CA SER A 256 2.75 -13.78 -7.81
C SER A 256 3.84 -12.77 -7.45
N PRO A 257 5.01 -12.83 -8.12
CA PRO A 257 6.12 -11.97 -7.76
C PRO A 257 5.76 -10.49 -7.96
N VAL A 258 6.10 -9.66 -6.96
CA VAL A 258 5.81 -8.21 -6.96
C VAL A 258 6.98 -7.41 -7.49
N SER A 259 6.75 -6.51 -8.43
CA SER A 259 7.78 -5.59 -8.93
C SER A 259 7.66 -4.20 -8.33
N TYR A 260 6.49 -3.84 -7.84
CA TYR A 260 6.24 -2.53 -7.29
C TYR A 260 5.26 -2.59 -6.13
N TYR A 261 5.54 -1.82 -5.08
CA TYR A 261 4.51 -1.42 -4.13
C TYR A 261 4.86 -0.10 -3.48
N GLU A 262 3.85 0.66 -3.13
CA GLU A 262 3.96 1.77 -2.20
C GLU A 262 2.75 1.77 -1.27
N ILE A 263 3.00 1.86 0.03
CA ILE A 263 1.95 1.80 1.06
C ILE A 263 2.16 2.93 2.06
N TYR A 264 1.09 3.68 2.28
CA TYR A 264 1.02 4.86 3.13
C TYR A 264 -0.01 4.68 4.23
N VAL A 265 0.23 5.35 5.36
CA VAL A 265 -0.71 5.45 6.47
C VAL A 265 -0.96 6.90 6.85
N LYS A 266 -2.16 7.18 7.39
CA LYS A 266 -2.57 8.49 7.90
C LYS A 266 -3.61 8.39 9.01
#